data_AF-A0A925Z9R6-F1
#
_entry.id   AF-A0A925Z9R6-F1
#
_cell.length_a   1.000
_cell.length_b   1.000
_cell.length_c   1.000
_cell.angle_alpha   90.00
_cell.angle_beta   90.00
_cell.angle_gamma   90.00
#
_symmetry.space_group_name_H-M   'P 1'
#
loop_
_entity.id
_entity.type
_entity.pdbx_description
1 polymer ?
#
loop_
_entity_poly.entity_id
_entity_poly.type
_entity_poly.pdbx_seq_one_letter_code
_entity_poly.pdbx_strand_id
1 'polypeptide(L)'
;MRAAFAAFAFPWLAALGAALAAEPKPDPRRSGYEFMTPQVQAMQRDDAANPAMLWVQGGAAIWDRAAGASGKSCASCHGPAASSMRGVAARYPAFDSADRRPIDLRQRIAACRVNHQQAAPFATEGEDQLAIESFVALQSRGAVIAPPTDARLKPAMERGARLFNQRIGQLDFSCAQCHDQHAGQRLAGSTIPQAHPTGYPLYRLEWQGMGSLQRRLRNCMAGVRAEPFAYGAQELVELELYLAQRAAGMRIDAPAVRP
;
A
#
# COMPACT_ATOMS: atom_id res chain seq x y z
N MET A 1 69.20 -52.18 -5.86
CA MET A 1 68.48 -52.64 -4.65
C MET A 1 67.10 -52.01 -4.67
N ARG A 2 66.06 -52.84 -4.58
CA ARG A 2 64.64 -52.48 -4.75
C ARG A 2 64.12 -51.79 -3.49
N ALA A 3 63.48 -50.63 -3.63
CA ALA A 3 62.69 -50.02 -2.56
C ALA A 3 61.25 -49.86 -3.06
N ALA A 4 60.34 -50.66 -2.49
CA ALA A 4 58.91 -50.61 -2.75
C ALA A 4 58.28 -49.56 -1.81
N PHE A 5 57.65 -48.54 -2.38
CA PHE A 5 56.80 -47.61 -1.62
C PHE A 5 55.35 -48.08 -1.71
N ALA A 6 54.80 -48.47 -0.56
CA ALA A 6 53.38 -48.80 -0.39
C ALA A 6 52.57 -47.51 -0.32
N ALA A 7 51.64 -47.31 -1.27
CA ALA A 7 50.69 -46.21 -1.25
C ALA A 7 49.48 -46.59 -0.38
N PHE A 8 49.32 -45.93 0.77
CA PHE A 8 48.11 -46.00 1.58
C PHE A 8 47.05 -45.06 0.99
N ALA A 9 45.97 -45.62 0.44
CA ALA A 9 44.79 -44.88 0.03
C ALA A 9 43.88 -44.64 1.25
N PHE A 10 43.81 -43.41 1.73
CA PHE A 10 42.80 -42.98 2.71
C PHE A 10 41.51 -42.59 1.96
N PRO A 11 40.35 -43.21 2.26
CA PRO A 11 39.09 -42.76 1.68
C PRO A 11 38.65 -41.47 2.37
N TRP A 12 38.63 -40.37 1.63
CA TRP A 12 37.96 -39.14 2.03
C TRP A 12 36.44 -39.35 1.99
N LEU A 13 35.84 -39.54 3.16
CA LEU A 13 34.40 -39.46 3.36
C LEU A 13 33.98 -37.98 3.33
N ALA A 14 33.50 -37.51 2.18
CA ALA A 14 32.86 -36.21 2.05
C ALA A 14 31.49 -36.25 2.74
N ALA A 15 31.41 -35.73 3.95
CA ALA A 15 30.14 -35.49 4.63
C ALA A 15 29.43 -34.31 3.94
N LEU A 16 28.44 -34.60 3.07
CA LEU A 16 27.46 -33.62 2.64
C LEU A 16 26.58 -33.26 3.84
N GLY A 17 26.93 -32.17 4.53
CA GLY A 17 26.04 -31.51 5.47
C GLY A 17 24.88 -30.88 4.69
N ALA A 18 23.73 -31.55 4.67
CA ALA A 18 22.48 -30.96 4.21
C ALA A 18 22.11 -29.81 5.16
N ALA A 19 22.34 -28.58 4.73
CA ALA A 19 21.80 -27.40 5.40
C ALA A 19 20.27 -27.45 5.25
N LEU A 20 19.58 -27.91 6.30
CA LEU A 20 18.14 -27.78 6.44
C LEU A 20 17.81 -26.28 6.44
N ALA A 21 17.34 -25.76 5.32
CA ALA A 21 16.76 -24.42 5.25
C ALA A 21 15.55 -24.41 6.18
N ALA A 22 15.60 -23.61 7.25
CA ALA A 22 14.48 -23.44 8.14
C ALA A 22 13.25 -22.95 7.37
N GLU A 23 12.10 -23.62 7.53
CA GLU A 23 10.85 -23.16 6.94
C GLU A 23 10.53 -21.74 7.43
N PRO A 24 10.11 -20.83 6.53
CA PRO A 24 9.75 -19.48 6.93
C PRO A 24 8.60 -19.54 7.92
N LYS A 25 8.78 -18.91 9.10
CA LYS A 25 7.71 -18.78 10.10
C LYS A 25 6.47 -18.17 9.44
N PRO A 26 5.26 -18.69 9.73
CA PRO A 26 4.04 -18.11 9.19
C PRO A 26 3.93 -16.65 9.65
N ASP A 27 3.62 -15.75 8.70
CA ASP A 27 3.42 -14.33 8.98
C ASP A 27 2.14 -14.18 9.83
N PRO A 28 2.23 -13.70 11.09
CA PRO A 28 1.06 -13.58 11.96
C PRO A 28 0.14 -12.40 11.58
N ARG A 29 0.55 -11.56 10.62
CA ARG A 29 -0.21 -10.41 10.15
C ARG A 29 -1.33 -10.86 9.21
N ARG A 30 -2.48 -10.22 9.33
CA ARG A 30 -3.69 -10.52 8.57
C ARG A 30 -4.15 -9.31 7.79
N SER A 31 -4.46 -9.51 6.51
CA SER A 31 -5.08 -8.45 5.71
C SER A 31 -6.47 -8.12 6.27
N GLY A 32 -6.91 -6.87 6.07
CA GLY A 32 -8.31 -6.48 6.30
C GLY A 32 -9.31 -7.41 5.60
N TYR A 33 -8.88 -8.01 4.49
CA TYR A 33 -9.63 -9.02 3.73
C TYR A 33 -10.09 -10.21 4.60
N GLU A 34 -9.23 -10.68 5.51
CA GLU A 34 -9.47 -11.90 6.27
C GLU A 34 -10.49 -11.74 7.40
N PHE A 35 -10.84 -10.50 7.75
CA PHE A 35 -11.86 -10.19 8.76
C PHE A 35 -13.26 -10.01 8.17
N MET A 36 -13.39 -10.10 6.84
CA MET A 36 -14.67 -9.93 6.14
C MET A 36 -15.49 -11.22 6.12
N THR A 37 -16.79 -11.10 5.87
CA THR A 37 -17.65 -12.27 5.62
C THR A 37 -17.27 -12.96 4.30
N PRO A 38 -17.60 -14.26 4.14
CA PRO A 38 -17.34 -14.98 2.89
C PRO A 38 -17.94 -14.30 1.64
N GLN A 39 -19.09 -13.64 1.77
CA GLN A 39 -19.76 -12.94 0.67
C GLN A 39 -18.96 -11.73 0.19
N VAL A 40 -18.45 -10.91 1.11
CA VAL A 40 -17.62 -9.74 0.74
C VAL A 40 -16.26 -10.18 0.19
N GLN A 41 -15.69 -11.26 0.75
CA GLN A 41 -14.48 -11.87 0.21
C GLN A 41 -14.66 -12.40 -1.22
N ALA A 42 -15.82 -13.01 -1.52
CA ALA A 42 -16.16 -13.46 -2.86
C ALA A 42 -16.31 -12.28 -3.82
N MET A 43 -17.00 -11.22 -3.41
CA MET A 43 -17.16 -9.99 -4.20
C MET A 43 -15.82 -9.37 -4.58
N GLN A 44 -14.83 -9.32 -3.68
CA GLN A 44 -13.52 -8.77 -4.02
C GLN A 44 -12.72 -9.67 -4.98
N ARG A 45 -12.86 -11.00 -4.88
CA ARG A 45 -12.09 -11.95 -5.71
C ARG A 45 -12.55 -11.97 -7.17
N ASP A 46 -13.79 -11.59 -7.43
CA ASP A 46 -14.37 -11.56 -8.77
C ASP A 46 -14.44 -10.12 -9.28
N ASP A 47 -13.63 -9.80 -10.29
CA ASP A 47 -13.59 -8.46 -10.90
C ASP A 47 -14.93 -8.05 -11.54
N ALA A 48 -15.76 -9.02 -11.96
CA ALA A 48 -17.10 -8.72 -12.47
C ALA A 48 -18.08 -8.33 -11.35
N ALA A 49 -17.85 -8.81 -10.13
CA ALA A 49 -18.65 -8.49 -8.94
C ALA A 49 -18.08 -7.33 -8.12
N ASN A 50 -16.79 -7.01 -8.28
CA ASN A 50 -16.11 -5.97 -7.52
C ASN A 50 -16.51 -4.56 -8.03
N PRO A 51 -17.28 -3.77 -7.25
CA PRO A 51 -17.76 -2.46 -7.71
C PRO A 51 -16.62 -1.45 -7.92
N ALA A 52 -15.44 -1.66 -7.33
CA ALA A 52 -14.27 -0.81 -7.58
C ALA A 52 -13.81 -0.84 -9.05
N MET A 53 -14.15 -1.90 -9.79
CA MET A 53 -13.73 -2.05 -11.18
C MET A 53 -14.36 -1.00 -12.11
N LEU A 54 -15.46 -0.36 -11.72
CA LEU A 54 -16.01 0.81 -12.42
C LEU A 54 -15.02 1.99 -12.40
N TRP A 55 -14.40 2.27 -11.25
CA TRP A 55 -13.36 3.31 -11.13
C TRP A 55 -12.09 2.92 -11.85
N VAL A 56 -11.72 1.64 -11.85
CA VAL A 56 -10.58 1.16 -12.65
C VAL A 56 -10.79 1.43 -14.14
N GLN A 57 -11.99 1.17 -14.67
CA GLN A 57 -12.31 1.45 -16.07
C GLN A 57 -12.25 2.96 -16.37
N GLY A 58 -12.81 3.80 -15.47
CA GLY A 58 -12.65 5.26 -15.56
C GLY A 58 -11.19 5.70 -15.54
N GLY A 59 -10.37 5.08 -14.69
CA GLY A 59 -8.94 5.36 -14.60
C GLY A 59 -8.16 4.94 -15.84
N ALA A 60 -8.53 3.83 -16.48
CA ALA A 60 -7.97 3.42 -17.77
C ALA A 60 -8.29 4.45 -18.86
N ALA A 61 -9.53 4.95 -18.91
CA ALA A 61 -9.89 6.01 -19.84
C ALA A 61 -9.11 7.32 -19.58
N ILE A 62 -8.89 7.68 -18.32
CA ILE A 62 -8.06 8.84 -17.94
C ILE A 62 -6.60 8.64 -18.36
N TRP A 63 -6.06 7.43 -18.22
CA TRP A 63 -4.68 7.09 -18.57
C TRP A 63 -4.37 7.38 -20.05
N ASP A 64 -5.31 7.07 -20.94
CA ASP A 64 -5.16 7.25 -22.39
C ASP A 64 -5.57 8.66 -22.87
N ARG A 65 -6.35 9.41 -22.06
CA ARG A 65 -6.85 10.74 -22.42
C ARG A 65 -5.75 11.80 -22.35
N ALA A 66 -5.56 12.52 -23.46
CA ALA A 66 -4.74 13.73 -23.51
C ALA A 66 -5.32 14.82 -22.58
N ALA A 67 -4.46 15.54 -21.86
CA ALA A 67 -4.89 16.58 -20.93
C ALA A 67 -3.97 17.80 -20.90
N GLY A 68 -4.54 18.93 -20.49
CA GLY A 68 -3.84 20.19 -20.27
C GLY A 68 -3.27 20.80 -21.55
N ALA A 69 -2.48 21.87 -21.39
CA ALA A 69 -1.90 22.61 -22.51
C ALA A 69 -0.87 21.80 -23.30
N SER A 70 -0.27 20.77 -22.68
CA SER A 70 0.71 19.91 -23.35
C SER A 70 0.08 18.93 -24.36
N GLY A 71 -1.22 18.66 -24.25
CA GLY A 71 -1.91 17.63 -25.06
C GLY A 71 -1.42 16.20 -24.82
N LYS A 72 -0.70 15.92 -23.72
CA LYS A 72 -0.15 14.58 -23.43
C LYS A 72 -1.08 13.77 -22.53
N SER A 73 -1.15 12.46 -22.77
CA SER A 73 -1.78 11.50 -21.88
C SER A 73 -0.75 10.85 -20.94
N CYS A 74 -1.19 10.10 -19.94
CA CYS A 74 -0.26 9.31 -19.12
C CYS A 74 0.43 8.25 -19.99
N ALA A 75 -0.35 7.60 -20.87
CA ALA A 75 0.12 6.59 -21.80
C ALA A 75 1.20 7.08 -22.78
N SER A 76 1.16 8.35 -23.21
CA SER A 76 2.15 8.85 -24.16
C SER A 76 3.56 8.98 -23.57
N CYS A 77 3.68 9.10 -22.24
CA CYS A 77 4.96 9.12 -21.54
C CYS A 77 5.34 7.76 -20.94
N HIS A 78 4.36 7.04 -20.39
CA HIS A 78 4.59 5.82 -19.61
C HIS A 78 4.25 4.54 -20.36
N GLY A 79 3.67 4.61 -21.56
CA GLY A 79 3.22 3.45 -22.32
C GLY A 79 2.07 2.69 -21.64
N PRO A 80 1.90 1.39 -21.95
CA PRO A 80 0.85 0.56 -21.37
C PRO A 80 1.04 0.36 -19.86
N ALA A 81 0.08 0.82 -19.05
CA ALA A 81 0.14 0.75 -17.59
C ALA A 81 0.33 -0.69 -17.06
N ALA A 82 -0.27 -1.68 -17.74
CA ALA A 82 -0.11 -3.09 -17.40
C ALA A 82 1.34 -3.56 -17.41
N SER A 83 2.24 -2.88 -18.12
CA SER A 83 3.68 -3.16 -18.09
C SER A 83 4.45 -2.16 -17.24
N SER A 84 4.20 -0.87 -17.42
CA SER A 84 5.02 0.19 -16.82
C SER A 84 4.69 0.50 -15.37
N MET A 85 3.47 0.23 -14.91
CA MET A 85 3.02 0.52 -13.54
C MET A 85 3.05 -0.70 -12.62
N ARG A 86 3.54 -1.86 -13.08
CA ARG A 86 3.65 -3.05 -12.23
C ARG A 86 4.52 -2.77 -11.00
N GLY A 87 3.96 -3.03 -9.82
CA GLY A 87 4.65 -2.84 -8.54
C GLY A 87 4.94 -1.39 -8.15
N VAL A 88 4.48 -0.39 -8.93
CA VAL A 88 4.68 1.03 -8.60
C VAL A 88 3.96 1.38 -7.31
N ALA A 89 2.68 1.02 -7.16
CA ALA A 89 1.90 1.33 -5.96
C ALA A 89 2.48 0.66 -4.70
N ALA A 90 3.17 -0.48 -4.85
CA ALA A 90 3.83 -1.20 -3.76
C ALA A 90 5.04 -0.49 -3.14
N ARG A 91 5.49 0.60 -3.76
CA ARG A 91 6.67 1.37 -3.35
C ARG A 91 6.33 2.78 -2.89
N TYR A 92 5.05 3.12 -2.73
CA TYR A 92 4.62 4.43 -2.23
C TYR A 92 4.08 4.32 -0.79
N PRO A 93 4.21 5.38 0.04
CA PRO A 93 4.88 6.67 -0.23
C PRO A 93 6.40 6.58 -0.48
N ALA A 94 6.93 7.55 -1.24
CA ALA A 94 8.35 7.59 -1.65
C ALA A 94 8.92 9.02 -1.55
N PHE A 95 10.25 9.14 -1.40
CA PHE A 95 10.91 10.44 -1.32
C PHE A 95 10.88 11.14 -2.68
N ASP A 96 10.38 12.37 -2.72
CA ASP A 96 10.44 13.23 -3.90
C ASP A 96 11.61 14.21 -3.78
N SER A 97 12.46 14.25 -4.80
CA SER A 97 13.64 15.11 -4.79
C SER A 97 13.32 16.58 -5.02
N ALA A 98 12.23 16.91 -5.72
CA ALA A 98 11.83 18.30 -5.99
C ALA A 98 11.25 18.93 -4.73
N ASP A 99 10.34 18.23 -4.06
CA ASP A 99 9.70 18.68 -2.82
C ASP A 99 10.57 18.41 -1.57
N ARG A 100 11.65 17.62 -1.72
CA ARG A 100 12.57 17.20 -0.64
C ARG A 100 11.85 16.57 0.58
N ARG A 101 10.76 15.85 0.33
CA ARG A 101 9.92 15.20 1.34
C ARG A 101 9.26 13.93 0.78
N PRO A 102 8.73 13.02 1.61
CA PRO A 102 7.92 11.93 1.08
C PRO A 102 6.61 12.44 0.51
N ILE A 103 6.20 11.83 -0.59
CA ILE A 103 4.90 12.03 -1.22
C ILE A 103 4.16 10.70 -1.40
N ASP A 104 2.83 10.75 -1.30
CA ASP A 104 1.94 9.61 -1.59
C ASP A 104 1.77 9.38 -3.11
N LEU A 105 1.12 8.27 -3.50
CA LEU A 105 0.91 7.93 -4.92
C LEU A 105 0.06 8.99 -5.64
N ARG A 106 -1.00 9.49 -4.97
CA ARG A 106 -1.85 10.57 -5.46
C ARG A 106 -1.06 11.85 -5.74
N GLN A 107 -0.15 12.25 -4.87
CA GLN A 107 0.72 13.42 -5.04
C GLN A 107 1.68 13.22 -6.20
N ARG A 108 2.20 12.00 -6.41
CA ARG A 108 2.97 11.70 -7.62
C ARG A 108 2.12 11.89 -8.88
N ILE A 109 0.88 11.39 -8.89
CA ILE A 109 -0.05 11.56 -10.02
C ILE A 109 -0.31 13.05 -10.27
N ALA A 110 -0.60 13.81 -9.21
CA ALA A 110 -0.82 15.26 -9.28
C ALA A 110 0.41 16.00 -9.80
N ALA A 111 1.62 15.66 -9.35
CA ALA A 111 2.86 16.25 -9.81
C ALA A 111 3.09 15.99 -11.31
N CYS A 112 2.84 14.76 -11.80
CA CYS A 112 2.92 14.45 -13.23
C CYS A 112 1.92 15.28 -14.05
N ARG A 113 0.69 15.43 -13.54
CA ARG A 113 -0.37 16.18 -14.21
C ARG A 113 -0.04 17.68 -14.30
N VAL A 114 0.46 18.28 -13.21
CA VAL A 114 0.84 19.70 -13.20
C VAL A 114 2.09 19.93 -14.06
N ASN A 115 3.15 19.15 -13.86
CA ASN A 115 4.45 19.44 -14.43
C ASN A 115 4.60 18.96 -15.89
N HIS A 116 3.87 17.92 -16.29
CA HIS A 116 4.05 17.30 -17.61
C HIS A 116 2.81 17.37 -18.49
N GLN A 117 1.61 17.25 -17.90
CA GLN A 117 0.37 17.48 -18.66
C GLN A 117 0.01 18.97 -18.74
N GLN A 118 0.55 19.81 -17.83
CA GLN A 118 0.16 21.22 -17.69
C GLN A 118 -1.34 21.37 -17.47
N ALA A 119 -1.88 20.54 -16.56
CA ALA A 119 -3.27 20.55 -16.15
C ALA A 119 -3.37 20.71 -14.63
N ALA A 120 -4.47 21.31 -14.15
CA ALA A 120 -4.76 21.37 -12.72
C ALA A 120 -4.82 19.96 -12.12
N PRO A 121 -4.35 19.76 -10.87
CA PRO A 121 -4.49 18.47 -10.21
C PRO A 121 -5.96 18.10 -10.08
N PHE A 122 -6.25 16.80 -10.07
CA PHE A 122 -7.60 16.34 -9.71
C PHE A 122 -7.91 16.67 -8.25
N ALA A 123 -9.19 16.80 -7.92
CA ALA A 123 -9.61 16.95 -6.53
C ALA A 123 -9.22 15.69 -5.72
N THR A 124 -8.66 15.84 -4.52
CA THR A 124 -8.01 14.75 -3.77
C THR A 124 -8.90 13.50 -3.56
N GLU A 125 -10.16 13.68 -3.17
CA GLU A 125 -11.16 12.59 -3.07
C GLU A 125 -12.17 12.63 -4.22
N GLY A 126 -11.82 13.31 -5.32
CA GLY A 126 -12.65 13.38 -6.52
C GLY A 126 -12.64 12.07 -7.30
N GLU A 127 -13.70 11.84 -8.06
CA GLU A 127 -13.88 10.62 -8.84
C GLU A 127 -12.72 10.33 -9.79
N ASP A 128 -12.28 11.33 -10.57
CA ASP A 128 -11.14 11.19 -11.49
C ASP A 128 -9.84 10.79 -10.78
N GLN A 129 -9.58 11.35 -9.59
CA GLN A 129 -8.39 11.02 -8.80
C GLN A 129 -8.42 9.59 -8.28
N LEU A 130 -9.55 9.19 -7.69
CA LEU A 130 -9.73 7.84 -7.17
C LEU A 130 -9.72 6.81 -8.32
N ALA A 131 -10.26 7.16 -9.49
CA ALA A 131 -10.26 6.32 -10.68
C ALA A 131 -8.84 6.05 -11.19
N ILE A 132 -8.06 7.09 -11.46
CA ILE A 132 -6.69 6.93 -11.97
C ILE A 132 -5.78 6.23 -10.95
N GLU A 133 -5.91 6.54 -9.67
CA GLU A 133 -5.13 5.90 -8.62
C GLU A 133 -5.49 4.41 -8.46
N SER A 134 -6.77 4.06 -8.55
CA SER A 134 -7.23 2.66 -8.53
C SER A 134 -6.73 1.87 -9.73
N PHE A 135 -6.74 2.48 -10.91
CA PHE A 135 -6.20 1.87 -12.12
C PHE A 135 -4.69 1.59 -11.98
N VAL A 136 -3.92 2.54 -11.46
CA VAL A 136 -2.48 2.35 -11.20
C VAL A 136 -2.25 1.31 -10.10
N ALA A 137 -3.01 1.34 -9.02
CA ALA A 137 -2.91 0.39 -7.91
C ALA A 137 -3.20 -1.05 -8.34
N LEU A 138 -4.19 -1.25 -9.22
CA LEU A 138 -4.52 -2.56 -9.78
C LEU A 138 -3.32 -3.21 -10.49
N GLN A 139 -2.44 -2.42 -11.11
CA GLN A 139 -1.25 -2.95 -11.80
C GLN A 139 -0.25 -3.57 -10.82
N SER A 140 -0.39 -3.26 -9.53
CA SER A 140 0.42 -3.83 -8.44
C SER A 140 -0.33 -4.88 -7.62
N ARG A 141 -1.56 -5.28 -8.00
CA ARG A 141 -2.31 -6.33 -7.30
C ARG A 141 -1.53 -7.64 -7.27
N GLY A 142 -1.41 -8.23 -6.08
CA GLY A 142 -0.62 -9.44 -5.82
C GLY A 142 0.88 -9.18 -5.62
N ALA A 143 1.40 -7.99 -5.93
CA ALA A 143 2.79 -7.64 -5.66
C ALA A 143 3.05 -7.51 -4.15
N VAL A 144 4.29 -7.72 -3.74
CA VAL A 144 4.73 -7.55 -2.36
C VAL A 144 4.90 -6.05 -2.06
N ILE A 145 4.30 -5.58 -0.96
CA ILE A 145 4.50 -4.24 -0.43
C ILE A 145 5.97 -4.13 0.00
N ALA A 146 6.69 -3.23 -0.66
CA ALA A 146 8.12 -3.03 -0.49
C ALA A 146 8.41 -1.52 -0.40
N PRO A 147 8.20 -0.91 0.80
CA PRO A 147 8.49 0.49 1.02
C PRO A 147 9.96 0.81 0.68
N PRO A 148 10.27 1.99 0.12
CA PRO A 148 11.63 2.30 -0.30
C PRO A 148 12.62 2.32 0.86
N THR A 149 13.82 1.78 0.65
CA THR A 149 14.92 1.77 1.64
C THR A 149 15.72 3.07 1.67
N ASP A 150 15.14 4.18 1.21
CA ASP A 150 15.81 5.48 1.15
C ASP A 150 16.00 6.04 2.56
N ALA A 151 17.26 6.25 2.97
CA ALA A 151 17.59 6.75 4.30
C ALA A 151 16.97 8.13 4.60
N ARG A 152 16.67 8.94 3.58
CA ARG A 152 16.01 10.25 3.73
C ARG A 152 14.56 10.13 4.22
N LEU A 153 13.95 8.96 4.09
CA LEU A 153 12.60 8.68 4.61
C LEU A 153 12.59 8.44 6.12
N LYS A 154 13.74 8.15 6.75
CA LYS A 154 13.81 7.79 8.17
C LYS A 154 13.15 8.83 9.10
N PRO A 155 13.40 10.15 8.99
CA PRO A 155 12.76 11.12 9.87
C PRO A 155 11.22 11.16 9.72
N ALA A 156 10.72 10.98 8.49
CA ALA A 156 9.30 10.93 8.19
C ALA A 156 8.66 9.63 8.72
N MET A 157 9.36 8.51 8.58
CA MET A 157 8.97 7.22 9.14
C MET A 157 8.82 7.29 10.67
N GLU A 158 9.78 7.91 11.35
CA GLU A 158 9.75 8.09 12.80
C GLU A 158 8.62 9.02 13.25
N ARG A 159 8.31 10.07 12.47
CA ARG A 159 7.13 10.92 12.72
C ARG A 159 5.82 10.15 12.54
N GLY A 160 5.69 9.38 11.47
CA GLY A 160 4.54 8.50 11.24
C GLY A 160 4.35 7.49 12.37
N ALA A 161 5.44 6.89 12.85
CA ALA A 161 5.42 6.00 14.01
C ALA A 161 4.95 6.72 15.29
N ARG A 162 5.40 7.95 15.52
CA ARG A 162 4.92 8.76 16.66
C ARG A 162 3.43 9.07 16.54
N LEU A 163 2.97 9.52 15.38
CA LEU A 163 1.55 9.82 15.13
C LEU A 163 0.67 8.58 15.36
N PHE A 164 1.12 7.39 14.93
CA PHE A 164 0.38 6.15 15.13
C PHE A 164 0.23 5.77 16.62
N ASN A 165 1.21 6.12 17.46
CA ASN A 165 1.20 5.85 18.90
C ASN A 165 0.62 6.99 19.73
N GLN A 166 0.43 8.18 19.15
CA GLN A 166 -0.06 9.36 19.84
C GLN A 166 -1.56 9.24 20.13
N ARG A 167 -1.96 9.55 21.36
CA ARG A 167 -3.36 9.68 21.73
C ARG A 167 -3.89 11.02 21.25
N ILE A 168 -5.08 11.00 20.65
CA ILE A 168 -5.71 12.17 20.03
C ILE A 168 -7.21 12.23 20.36
N GLY A 169 -7.75 13.44 20.21
CA GLY A 169 -9.19 13.69 20.31
C GLY A 169 -9.74 13.62 21.73
N GLN A 170 -11.03 13.91 21.86
CA GLN A 170 -11.71 13.91 23.17
C GLN A 170 -11.72 12.52 23.83
N LEU A 171 -11.63 11.45 23.04
CA LEU A 171 -11.65 10.08 23.55
C LEU A 171 -10.26 9.55 23.95
N ASP A 172 -9.19 10.34 23.76
CA ASP A 172 -7.81 10.04 24.19
C ASP A 172 -7.29 8.66 23.74
N PHE A 173 -7.55 8.31 22.47
CA PHE A 173 -7.11 7.05 21.85
C PHE A 173 -6.03 7.27 20.80
N SER A 174 -5.10 6.31 20.68
CA SER A 174 -4.15 6.20 19.58
C SER A 174 -4.53 5.08 18.61
N CYS A 175 -3.95 5.09 17.41
CA CYS A 175 -4.15 4.02 16.43
C CYS A 175 -3.66 2.68 16.98
N ALA A 176 -2.54 2.68 17.71
CA ALA A 176 -1.94 1.48 18.31
C ALA A 176 -2.85 0.82 19.36
N GLN A 177 -3.61 1.60 20.14
CA GLN A 177 -4.52 1.02 21.12
C GLN A 177 -5.57 0.14 20.43
N CYS A 178 -6.21 0.64 19.38
CA CYS A 178 -7.19 -0.17 18.65
C CYS A 178 -6.52 -1.26 17.80
N HIS A 179 -5.56 -0.89 16.95
CA HIS A 179 -5.08 -1.73 15.85
C HIS A 179 -3.88 -2.62 16.20
N ASP A 180 -3.32 -2.49 17.41
CA ASP A 180 -2.29 -3.40 17.93
C ASP A 180 -2.79 -4.11 19.18
N GLN A 181 -3.21 -3.36 20.21
CA GLN A 181 -3.58 -3.93 21.51
C GLN A 181 -4.95 -4.65 21.47
N HIS A 182 -5.87 -4.17 20.63
CA HIS A 182 -7.22 -4.72 20.48
C HIS A 182 -7.48 -5.32 19.10
N ALA A 183 -6.43 -5.58 18.30
CA ALA A 183 -6.57 -6.22 17.00
C ALA A 183 -7.27 -7.59 17.10
N GLY A 184 -8.23 -7.85 16.23
CA GLY A 184 -9.04 -9.07 16.23
C GLY A 184 -10.20 -9.07 17.24
N GLN A 185 -10.25 -8.11 18.17
CA GLN A 185 -11.42 -7.88 19.02
C GLN A 185 -12.52 -7.15 18.23
N ARG A 186 -13.64 -6.84 18.90
CA ARG A 186 -14.79 -6.17 18.29
C ARG A 186 -14.97 -4.76 18.83
N LEU A 187 -15.20 -3.81 17.91
CA LEU A 187 -15.76 -2.50 18.21
C LEU A 187 -17.19 -2.48 17.66
N ALA A 188 -18.17 -2.63 18.55
CA ALA A 188 -19.57 -2.88 18.20
C ALA A 188 -19.71 -4.05 17.20
N GLY A 189 -20.33 -3.80 16.05
CA GLY A 189 -20.56 -4.81 15.02
C GLY A 189 -19.30 -5.27 14.29
N SER A 190 -18.17 -4.56 14.38
CA SER A 190 -17.03 -4.72 13.47
C SER A 190 -15.80 -5.28 14.17
N THR A 191 -15.09 -6.18 13.50
CA THR A 191 -13.77 -6.65 13.96
C THR A 191 -12.72 -5.56 13.73
N ILE A 192 -11.85 -5.34 14.70
CA ILE A 192 -10.78 -4.35 14.63
C ILE A 192 -9.60 -4.94 13.82
N PRO A 193 -9.26 -4.41 12.63
CA PRO A 193 -8.16 -4.91 11.83
C PRO A 193 -6.79 -4.46 12.37
N GLN A 194 -5.69 -4.98 11.84
CA GLN A 194 -4.32 -4.61 12.23
C GLN A 194 -3.77 -3.35 11.53
N ALA A 195 -4.66 -2.54 10.93
CA ALA A 195 -4.31 -1.32 10.18
C ALA A 195 -3.30 -1.50 9.03
N HIS A 196 -3.29 -2.65 8.34
CA HIS A 196 -2.48 -2.83 7.14
C HIS A 196 -3.16 -2.23 5.89
N PRO A 197 -2.50 -1.34 5.14
CA PRO A 197 -3.12 -0.61 4.02
C PRO A 197 -3.09 -1.38 2.69
N THR A 198 -3.20 -2.71 2.70
CA THR A 198 -2.94 -3.56 1.52
C THR A 198 -3.86 -3.30 0.33
N GLY A 199 -5.07 -2.77 0.60
CA GLY A 199 -6.16 -2.74 -0.36
C GLY A 199 -6.49 -1.36 -0.92
N TYR A 200 -5.78 -0.30 -0.52
CA TYR A 200 -6.12 1.08 -0.90
C TYR A 200 -5.58 1.49 -2.28
N PRO A 201 -6.27 2.37 -3.01
CA PRO A 201 -7.66 2.84 -2.76
C PRO A 201 -8.67 1.69 -2.81
N LEU A 202 -9.75 1.78 -2.02
CA LEU A 202 -10.74 0.70 -1.91
C LEU A 202 -12.17 1.20 -2.03
N TYR A 203 -13.05 0.30 -2.43
CA TYR A 203 -14.50 0.49 -2.35
C TYR A 203 -14.99 0.08 -0.97
N ARG A 204 -15.75 0.95 -0.32
CA ARG A 204 -16.37 0.61 0.97
C ARG A 204 -17.88 0.56 0.82
N LEU A 205 -18.50 -0.54 1.26
CA LEU A 205 -19.95 -0.73 1.15
C LEU A 205 -20.71 0.39 1.87
N GLU A 206 -20.24 0.81 3.06
CA GLU A 206 -20.79 1.96 3.79
C GLU A 206 -20.66 3.29 3.02
N TRP A 207 -19.59 3.48 2.23
CA TRP A 207 -19.41 4.69 1.44
C TRP A 207 -20.16 4.66 0.11
N GLN A 208 -20.60 3.47 -0.31
CA GLN A 208 -21.11 3.19 -1.65
C GLN A 208 -20.22 3.76 -2.76
N GLY A 209 -18.91 3.76 -2.53
CA GLY A 209 -17.93 4.39 -3.41
C GLY A 209 -16.50 4.13 -2.99
N MET A 210 -15.58 4.61 -3.84
CA MET A 210 -14.14 4.55 -3.58
C MET A 210 -13.71 5.57 -2.51
N GLY A 211 -12.59 5.28 -1.85
CA GLY A 211 -11.90 6.24 -1.01
C GLY A 211 -10.43 5.91 -0.85
N SER A 212 -9.64 6.96 -0.59
CA SER A 212 -8.21 6.81 -0.32
C SER A 212 -7.94 6.28 1.10
N LEU A 213 -6.68 5.96 1.36
CA LEU A 213 -6.21 5.67 2.72
C LEU A 213 -6.39 6.88 3.63
N GLN A 214 -6.17 8.11 3.13
CA GLN A 214 -6.38 9.33 3.91
C GLN A 214 -7.82 9.52 4.33
N ARG A 215 -8.80 9.16 3.47
CA ARG A 215 -10.22 9.19 3.87
C ARG A 215 -10.47 8.26 5.05
N ARG A 216 -9.85 7.06 5.06
CA ARG A 216 -9.95 6.15 6.21
C ARG A 216 -9.27 6.72 7.46
N LEU A 217 -8.06 7.27 7.33
CA LEU A 217 -7.32 7.86 8.46
C LEU A 217 -8.10 9.03 9.08
N ARG A 218 -8.66 9.91 8.25
CA ARG A 218 -9.51 11.01 8.71
C ARG A 218 -10.79 10.51 9.38
N ASN A 219 -11.44 9.47 8.87
CA ASN A 219 -12.59 8.86 9.55
C ASN A 219 -12.22 8.25 10.91
N CYS A 220 -11.00 7.72 11.07
CA CYS A 220 -10.50 7.27 12.38
C CYS A 220 -10.37 8.44 13.35
N MET A 221 -9.72 9.53 12.91
CA MET A 221 -9.54 10.74 13.72
C MET A 221 -10.88 11.33 14.16
N ALA A 222 -11.84 11.43 13.24
CA ALA A 222 -13.19 11.87 13.54
C ALA A 222 -13.89 10.92 14.54
N GLY A 223 -13.70 9.60 14.40
CA GLY A 223 -14.27 8.59 15.29
C GLY A 223 -13.81 8.71 16.74
N VAL A 224 -12.60 9.21 16.98
CA VAL A 224 -12.07 9.51 18.34
C VAL A 224 -12.26 10.96 18.75
N ARG A 225 -13.05 11.72 17.97
CA ARG A 225 -13.35 13.16 18.17
C ARG A 225 -12.09 14.03 18.18
N ALA A 226 -11.15 13.72 17.29
CA ALA A 226 -10.03 14.58 16.96
C ALA A 226 -10.34 15.42 15.70
N GLU A 227 -9.70 16.59 15.58
CA GLU A 227 -9.70 17.34 14.33
C GLU A 227 -8.85 16.59 13.28
N PRO A 228 -9.42 16.17 12.14
CA PRO A 228 -8.66 15.42 11.15
C PRO A 228 -7.75 16.34 10.32
N PHE A 229 -6.47 15.97 10.17
CA PHE A 229 -5.54 16.66 9.27
C PHE A 229 -6.09 16.79 7.84
N ALA A 230 -5.85 17.92 7.19
CA ALA A 230 -6.27 18.14 5.80
C ALA A 230 -5.75 17.04 4.85
N TYR A 231 -6.50 16.76 3.80
CA TYR A 231 -6.04 15.86 2.75
C TYR A 231 -4.72 16.36 2.14
N GLY A 232 -3.75 15.46 2.00
CA GLY A 232 -2.40 15.75 1.51
C GLY A 232 -1.49 16.45 2.51
N ALA A 233 -1.93 16.66 3.75
CA ALA A 233 -1.07 17.10 4.84
C ALA A 233 0.08 16.10 5.04
N GLN A 234 1.25 16.62 5.44
CA GLN A 234 2.46 15.81 5.55
C GLN A 234 2.32 14.72 6.61
N GLU A 235 1.56 14.99 7.67
CA GLU A 235 1.23 14.06 8.76
C GLU A 235 0.50 12.82 8.24
N LEU A 236 -0.39 12.97 7.27
CA LEU A 236 -1.06 11.83 6.65
C LEU A 236 -0.11 11.02 5.78
N VAL A 237 0.73 11.66 4.97
CA VAL A 237 1.74 10.97 4.14
C VAL A 237 2.75 10.22 5.02
N GLU A 238 3.12 10.78 6.17
CA GLU A 238 4.01 10.16 7.15
C GLU A 238 3.36 8.95 7.84
N LEU A 239 2.07 9.07 8.20
CA LEU A 239 1.28 7.93 8.67
C LEU A 239 1.19 6.82 7.61
N GLU A 240 0.89 7.16 6.36
CA GLU A 240 0.86 6.18 5.26
C GLU A 240 2.20 5.47 5.08
N LEU A 241 3.30 6.21 5.13
CA LEU A 241 4.65 5.66 5.05
C LEU A 241 4.91 4.65 6.18
N TYR A 242 4.50 4.99 7.40
CA TYR A 242 4.61 4.08 8.54
C TYR A 242 3.72 2.84 8.38
N LEU A 243 2.48 3.00 7.91
CA LEU A 243 1.58 1.87 7.68
C LEU A 243 2.07 0.95 6.54
N ALA A 244 2.67 1.50 5.49
CA ALA A 244 3.33 0.73 4.44
C ALA A 244 4.51 -0.08 5.01
N GLN A 245 5.31 0.50 5.89
CA GLN A 245 6.38 -0.21 6.61
C GLN A 245 5.85 -1.36 7.47
N ARG A 246 4.74 -1.14 8.18
CA ARG A 246 4.09 -2.19 8.97
C ARG A 246 3.56 -3.34 8.11
N ALA A 247 3.15 -3.05 6.89
CA ALA A 247 2.68 -4.03 5.91
C ALA A 247 3.79 -4.54 4.97
N ALA A 248 5.06 -4.17 5.18
CA ALA A 248 6.17 -4.63 4.34
C ALA A 248 6.22 -6.17 4.29
N GLY A 249 6.29 -6.73 3.09
CA GLY A 249 6.23 -8.18 2.87
C GLY A 249 4.82 -8.74 2.64
N MET A 250 3.75 -8.02 2.99
CA MET A 250 2.38 -8.42 2.66
C MET A 250 2.07 -8.17 1.18
N ARG A 251 1.01 -8.78 0.65
CA ARG A 251 0.58 -8.57 -0.74
C ARG A 251 -0.44 -7.45 -0.86
N ILE A 252 -0.33 -6.67 -1.93
CA ILE A 252 -1.37 -5.73 -2.34
C ILE A 252 -2.61 -6.48 -2.82
N ASP A 253 -3.77 -6.07 -2.35
CA ASP A 253 -5.08 -6.54 -2.80
C ASP A 253 -5.98 -5.41 -3.33
N ALA A 254 -5.37 -4.28 -3.67
CA ALA A 254 -6.03 -3.12 -4.25
C ALA A 254 -6.48 -3.32 -5.72
N PRO A 255 -7.58 -2.68 -6.15
CA PRO A 255 -8.55 -2.00 -5.29
C PRO A 255 -9.44 -3.01 -4.56
N ALA A 256 -9.49 -2.89 -3.23
CA ALA A 256 -10.19 -3.84 -2.39
C ALA A 256 -11.69 -3.50 -2.24
N VAL A 257 -12.47 -4.45 -1.73
CA VAL A 257 -13.81 -4.22 -1.21
C VAL A 257 -13.75 -4.36 0.31
N ARG A 258 -14.35 -3.44 1.06
CA ARG A 258 -14.48 -3.52 2.52
C ARG A 258 -15.91 -3.20 2.96
N PRO A 259 -16.38 -3.71 4.11
CA PRO A 259 -17.63 -3.27 4.72
C PRO A 259 -17.65 -1.76 4.98
#